data_AF-M6VTC0-F1
#
_entry.id   AF-M6VTC0-F1
#
_cell.length_a   1.000
_cell.length_b   1.000
_cell.length_c   1.000
_cell.angle_alpha   90.00
_cell.angle_beta   90.00
_cell.angle_gamma   90.00
#
_symmetry.space_group_name_H-M   'P 1'
#
loop_
_entity.id
_entity.type
_entity.pdbx_description
1 polymer ?
#
loop_
_entity_poly.entity_id
_entity_poly.type
_entity_poly.pdbx_seq_one_letter_code
_entity_poly.pdbx_strand_id
1 'polypeptide(L)'
;MEELFVKNGHFASKDGTIYQLRGVNLSGSAKLPSKPDGTTHFDQTLTFLNHRNVSFVGRPLEEDRASEHFDRLKKWGFNFLRFLITWEAIEHKGPGKYDTEYIDYVERMVSLAGQKGFYLFIDPHQDVWSRFTGGDGAPGWTLEEVGMDISKIRDSETAIVHHHQGRHYRRMSWPLNYQKYVCGTMFSLFFGGREFAPNTKIDGKNAQDFLQDRYIDSVLKIVRKLKKYKNVIGFDTLNEPSPGWISKKIWENSRG
;
A
#
# COMPACT_ATOMS: atom_id res chain seq x y z
N MET A 1 -14.62 -21.44 -10.87
CA MET A 1 -14.40 -21.24 -9.43
C MET A 1 -15.73 -20.90 -8.79
N GLU A 2 -16.00 -21.46 -7.62
CA GLU A 2 -17.23 -21.18 -6.89
C GLU A 2 -17.11 -19.85 -6.14
N GLU A 3 -18.26 -19.24 -5.85
CA GLU A 3 -18.33 -18.02 -5.02
C GLU A 3 -18.42 -18.43 -3.55
N LEU A 4 -17.65 -17.78 -2.68
CA LEU A 4 -17.60 -18.09 -1.26
C LEU A 4 -18.39 -17.06 -0.43
N PHE A 5 -19.01 -17.53 0.63
CA PHE A 5 -19.78 -16.74 1.59
C PHE A 5 -19.27 -16.99 3.01
N VAL A 6 -19.50 -16.03 3.91
CA VAL A 6 -19.19 -16.22 5.34
C VAL A 6 -20.40 -16.88 6.02
N LYS A 7 -20.18 -18.05 6.61
CA LYS A 7 -21.18 -18.80 7.40
C LYS A 7 -20.55 -19.27 8.70
N ASN A 8 -21.06 -18.78 9.83
CA ASN A 8 -20.58 -19.14 11.17
C ASN A 8 -19.06 -19.02 11.36
N GLY A 9 -18.45 -17.96 10.81
CA GLY A 9 -17.00 -17.75 10.87
C GLY A 9 -16.17 -18.56 9.88
N HIS A 10 -16.80 -19.31 8.95
CA HIS A 10 -16.13 -20.06 7.90
C HIS A 10 -16.42 -19.50 6.51
N PHE A 11 -15.47 -19.66 5.58
CA PHE A 11 -15.74 -19.50 4.16
C PHE A 11 -16.42 -20.78 3.64
N ALA A 12 -17.60 -20.63 3.05
CA ALA A 12 -18.37 -21.74 2.53
C ALA A 12 -18.96 -21.44 1.14
N SER A 13 -19.11 -22.46 0.32
CA SER A 13 -19.91 -22.42 -0.90
C SER A 13 -21.41 -22.32 -0.60
N LYS A 14 -22.21 -22.12 -1.65
CA LYS A 14 -23.67 -22.05 -1.54
C LYS A 14 -24.31 -23.36 -1.06
N ASP A 15 -23.70 -24.50 -1.42
CA ASP A 15 -24.15 -25.83 -0.98
C ASP A 15 -23.73 -26.19 0.46
N GLY A 16 -22.91 -25.34 1.10
CA GLY A 16 -22.47 -25.51 2.48
C GLY A 16 -21.10 -26.18 2.65
N THR A 17 -20.38 -26.50 1.58
CA THR A 17 -18.99 -26.99 1.66
C THR A 17 -18.08 -25.93 2.28
N ILE A 18 -17.34 -26.30 3.33
CA ILE A 18 -16.40 -25.39 4.01
C ILE A 18 -15.05 -25.41 3.28
N TYR A 19 -14.54 -24.22 2.95
CA TYR A 19 -13.25 -24.02 2.31
C TYR A 19 -12.18 -23.59 3.32
N GLN A 20 -11.08 -24.33 3.37
CA GLN A 20 -9.86 -23.87 4.04
C GLN A 20 -8.99 -23.11 3.04
N LEU A 21 -8.79 -21.82 3.30
CA LEU A 21 -7.93 -20.95 2.52
C LEU A 21 -6.51 -21.02 3.08
N ARG A 22 -5.58 -21.57 2.29
CA ARG A 22 -4.16 -21.65 2.62
C ARG A 22 -3.37 -20.99 1.50
N GLY A 23 -2.56 -20.01 1.89
CA GLY A 23 -1.99 -19.10 0.93
C GLY A 23 -0.77 -18.36 1.41
N VAL A 24 -0.33 -17.43 0.56
CA VAL A 24 0.81 -16.55 0.80
C VAL A 24 0.43 -15.10 0.50
N ASN A 25 1.19 -14.17 1.07
CA ASN A 25 1.18 -12.79 0.58
C ASN A 25 1.86 -12.79 -0.80
N LEU A 26 1.11 -12.41 -1.84
CA LEU A 26 1.69 -12.09 -3.14
C LEU A 26 2.17 -10.63 -3.10
N SER A 27 3.19 -10.42 -2.28
CA SER A 27 3.73 -9.10 -1.95
C SER A 27 4.96 -8.75 -2.77
N GLY A 28 5.89 -9.71 -2.91
CA GLY A 28 7.09 -9.64 -3.76
C GLY A 28 7.64 -8.23 -3.93
N SER A 29 7.50 -7.72 -5.17
CA SER A 29 8.00 -6.42 -5.58
C SER A 29 6.92 -5.32 -5.69
N ALA A 30 5.69 -5.57 -5.20
CA ALA A 30 4.55 -4.63 -5.27
C ALA A 30 4.80 -3.28 -4.59
N LYS A 31 5.73 -3.24 -3.64
CA LYS A 31 6.02 -2.07 -2.80
C LYS A 31 6.80 -0.97 -3.49
N LEU A 32 7.41 -1.28 -4.63
CA LEU A 32 8.35 -0.40 -5.33
C LEU A 32 8.00 -0.35 -6.83
N PRO A 33 8.19 0.81 -7.49
CA PRO A 33 7.92 0.91 -8.91
C PRO A 33 8.79 -0.05 -9.74
N SER A 34 8.26 -0.50 -10.88
CA SER A 34 9.02 -1.23 -11.90
C SER A 34 9.80 -0.30 -12.81
N LYS A 35 9.29 0.92 -13.05
CA LYS A 35 9.94 1.93 -13.89
C LYS A 35 9.81 3.32 -13.26
N PRO A 36 10.92 4.07 -13.11
CA PRO A 36 12.29 3.54 -13.02
C PRO A 36 12.35 2.44 -11.95
N ASP A 37 13.31 1.52 -12.05
CA ASP A 37 13.40 0.42 -11.07
C ASP A 37 13.54 1.01 -9.66
N GLY A 38 12.57 0.72 -8.80
CA GLY A 38 12.50 1.22 -7.42
C GLY A 38 13.34 0.44 -6.43
N THR A 39 14.13 -0.55 -6.86
CA THR A 39 15.00 -1.34 -5.99
C THR A 39 15.99 -0.48 -5.18
N THR A 40 15.80 -0.49 -3.86
CA THR A 40 16.43 0.42 -2.89
C THR A 40 17.95 0.28 -2.72
N HIS A 41 18.58 -0.70 -3.35
CA HIS A 41 20.02 -0.97 -3.23
C HIS A 41 20.86 -0.33 -4.35
N PHE A 42 20.23 0.30 -5.34
CA PHE A 42 20.89 1.15 -6.33
C PHE A 42 20.80 2.63 -5.93
N ASP A 43 21.71 3.46 -6.45
CA ASP A 43 21.59 4.90 -6.32
C ASP A 43 20.42 5.40 -7.18
N GLN A 44 19.39 5.90 -6.51
CA GLN A 44 18.17 6.43 -7.12
C GLN A 44 18.04 7.94 -6.92
N THR A 45 19.11 8.65 -6.56
CA THR A 45 19.02 10.06 -6.13
C THR A 45 18.30 10.95 -7.16
N LEU A 46 18.46 10.68 -8.46
CA LEU A 46 17.80 11.42 -9.54
C LEU A 46 16.37 10.95 -9.86
N THR A 47 16.06 9.67 -9.62
CA THR A 47 14.78 9.06 -10.00
C THR A 47 13.79 9.01 -8.84
N PHE A 48 14.28 8.96 -7.61
CA PHE A 48 13.50 8.78 -6.39
C PHE A 48 12.54 9.97 -6.16
N LEU A 49 13.02 11.19 -6.40
CA LEU A 49 12.21 12.41 -6.27
C LEU A 49 11.20 12.57 -7.41
N ASN A 50 11.39 11.90 -8.56
CA ASN A 50 10.44 11.90 -9.66
C ASN A 50 9.30 10.90 -9.43
N HIS A 51 8.59 11.08 -8.30
CA HIS A 51 7.55 10.15 -7.84
C HIS A 51 6.29 10.15 -8.70
N ARG A 52 6.08 11.21 -9.48
CA ARG A 52 4.90 11.36 -10.35
C ARG A 52 5.06 10.69 -11.71
N ASN A 53 6.27 10.28 -12.08
CA ASN A 53 6.56 9.58 -13.33
C ASN A 53 7.14 8.19 -13.05
N VAL A 54 6.31 7.36 -12.44
CA VAL A 54 6.65 5.97 -12.09
C VAL A 54 5.61 5.03 -12.69
N SER A 55 5.94 3.75 -12.80
CA SER A 55 4.98 2.70 -13.16
C SER A 55 5.13 1.54 -12.20
N PHE A 56 4.01 0.94 -11.84
CA PHE A 56 3.92 -0.29 -11.05
C PHE A 56 3.42 -1.48 -11.88
N VAL A 57 3.20 -1.28 -13.19
CA VAL A 57 2.85 -2.36 -14.11
C VAL A 57 3.97 -3.41 -14.08
N GLY A 58 3.59 -4.68 -13.97
CA GLY A 58 4.54 -5.78 -13.77
C GLY A 58 4.92 -6.04 -12.32
N ARG A 59 4.25 -5.42 -11.34
CA ARG A 59 4.41 -5.70 -9.90
C ARG A 59 3.09 -6.18 -9.29
N PRO A 60 3.03 -7.29 -8.53
CA PRO A 60 4.16 -8.03 -7.97
C PRO A 60 4.87 -8.99 -8.94
N LEU A 61 4.26 -9.28 -10.10
CA LEU A 61 4.77 -10.25 -11.07
C LEU A 61 4.81 -9.66 -12.49
N GLU A 62 5.88 -9.93 -13.23
CA GLU A 62 5.92 -9.67 -14.67
C GLU A 62 4.86 -10.53 -15.37
N GLU A 63 4.11 -9.96 -16.32
CA GLU A 63 2.94 -10.63 -16.91
C GLU A 63 3.29 -11.94 -17.63
N ASP A 64 4.42 -11.95 -18.34
CA ASP A 64 4.94 -13.11 -19.08
C ASP A 64 5.35 -14.27 -18.16
N ARG A 65 5.69 -13.98 -16.91
CA ARG A 65 6.08 -14.96 -15.88
C ARG A 65 4.95 -15.31 -14.90
N ALA A 66 3.87 -14.53 -14.88
CA ALA A 66 2.81 -14.68 -13.89
C ALA A 66 2.18 -16.08 -13.89
N SER A 67 1.94 -16.66 -15.07
CA SER A 67 1.39 -18.03 -15.18
C SER A 67 2.29 -19.07 -14.51
N GLU A 68 3.60 -19.00 -14.75
CA GLU A 68 4.57 -19.94 -14.19
C GLU A 68 4.63 -19.84 -12.66
N HIS A 69 4.63 -18.63 -12.12
CA HIS A 69 4.61 -18.40 -10.68
C HIS A 69 3.34 -18.94 -10.02
N PHE A 70 2.17 -18.74 -10.64
CA PHE A 70 0.92 -19.31 -10.15
C PHE A 70 0.92 -20.83 -10.21
N ASP A 71 1.42 -21.44 -11.28
CA ASP A 71 1.55 -22.90 -11.37
C ASP A 71 2.45 -23.47 -10.27
N ARG A 72 3.55 -22.77 -9.95
CA ARG A 72 4.45 -23.14 -8.86
C ARG A 72 3.76 -23.09 -7.50
N LEU A 73 3.01 -22.02 -7.21
CA LEU A 73 2.24 -21.89 -5.98
C LEU A 73 1.15 -22.96 -5.86
N LYS A 74 0.47 -23.33 -6.98
CA LYS A 74 -0.50 -24.44 -6.99
C LYS A 74 0.16 -25.78 -6.68
N LYS A 75 1.35 -26.04 -7.22
CA LYS A 75 2.11 -27.27 -6.93
C LYS A 75 2.49 -27.40 -5.46
N TRP A 76 2.65 -26.29 -4.74
CA TRP A 76 2.86 -26.29 -3.29
C TRP A 76 1.57 -26.47 -2.47
N GLY A 77 0.41 -26.59 -3.13
CA GLY A 77 -0.88 -26.82 -2.48
C GLY A 77 -1.62 -25.56 -2.06
N PHE A 78 -1.13 -24.37 -2.43
CA PHE A 78 -1.84 -23.13 -2.11
C PHE A 78 -3.09 -22.95 -2.97
N ASN A 79 -4.13 -22.35 -2.38
CA ASN A 79 -5.39 -22.01 -3.04
C ASN A 79 -5.82 -20.56 -2.80
N PHE A 80 -5.03 -19.81 -2.03
CA PHE A 80 -5.35 -18.45 -1.63
C PHE A 80 -4.12 -17.53 -1.79
N LEU A 81 -4.34 -16.27 -2.16
CA LEU A 81 -3.30 -15.24 -2.22
C LEU A 81 -3.83 -13.94 -1.60
N ARG A 82 -3.06 -13.36 -0.68
CA ARG A 82 -3.24 -11.95 -0.28
C ARG A 82 -2.51 -11.08 -1.30
N PHE A 83 -3.26 -10.43 -2.19
CA PHE A 83 -2.73 -9.72 -3.35
C PHE A 83 -2.50 -8.26 -3.00
N LEU A 84 -1.23 -7.84 -2.93
CA LEU A 84 -0.87 -6.49 -2.53
C LEU A 84 -1.01 -5.50 -3.68
N ILE A 85 -1.59 -4.35 -3.37
CA ILE A 85 -1.58 -3.14 -4.17
C ILE A 85 -1.14 -1.98 -3.27
N THR A 86 -0.56 -0.92 -3.80
CA THR A 86 -0.26 0.29 -3.03
C THR A 86 -1.10 1.46 -3.56
N TRP A 87 -1.41 2.43 -2.70
CA TRP A 87 -2.09 3.65 -3.14
C TRP A 87 -1.26 4.39 -4.21
N GLU A 88 0.05 4.42 -4.04
CA GLU A 88 0.98 5.00 -5.00
C GLU A 88 0.87 4.35 -6.38
N ALA A 89 0.78 3.02 -6.46
CA ALA A 89 0.62 2.34 -7.73
C ALA A 89 -0.64 2.79 -8.51
N ILE A 90 -1.70 3.15 -7.78
CA ILE A 90 -2.99 3.55 -8.38
C ILE A 90 -3.02 5.05 -8.71
N GLU A 91 -2.35 5.91 -7.94
CA GLU A 91 -2.56 7.37 -7.98
C GLU A 91 -1.26 8.19 -7.87
N HIS A 92 -0.11 7.69 -8.33
CA HIS A 92 1.18 8.40 -8.21
C HIS A 92 1.23 9.77 -8.92
N LYS A 93 0.48 9.97 -10.01
CA LYS A 93 0.56 11.21 -10.83
C LYS A 93 0.07 12.45 -10.09
N GLY A 94 -0.79 12.28 -9.08
CA GLY A 94 -1.37 13.36 -8.29
C GLY A 94 -2.82 13.08 -7.89
N PRO A 95 -3.42 13.97 -7.06
CA PRO A 95 -4.80 13.82 -6.61
C PRO A 95 -5.78 13.68 -7.79
N GLY A 96 -6.59 12.62 -7.78
CA GLY A 96 -7.56 12.28 -8.82
C GLY A 96 -6.98 11.76 -10.13
N LYS A 97 -5.66 11.61 -10.25
CA LYS A 97 -4.97 11.19 -11.49
C LYS A 97 -4.57 9.72 -11.41
N TYR A 98 -5.54 8.85 -11.70
CA TYR A 98 -5.37 7.40 -11.60
C TYR A 98 -4.54 6.81 -12.75
N ASP A 99 -3.72 5.81 -12.44
CA ASP A 99 -3.03 4.99 -13.41
C ASP A 99 -3.92 3.84 -13.89
N THR A 100 -4.60 4.05 -15.01
CA THR A 100 -5.47 3.05 -15.62
C THR A 100 -4.70 1.85 -16.16
N GLU A 101 -3.44 2.03 -16.57
CA GLU A 101 -2.60 0.94 -17.07
C GLU A 101 -2.29 -0.06 -15.94
N TYR A 102 -1.97 0.45 -14.75
CA TYR A 102 -1.81 -0.37 -13.55
C TYR A 102 -3.11 -1.07 -13.14
N ILE A 103 -4.24 -0.36 -13.15
CA ILE A 103 -5.55 -0.95 -12.82
C ILE A 103 -5.90 -2.10 -13.79
N ASP A 104 -5.65 -1.92 -15.09
CA ASP A 104 -5.87 -2.96 -16.09
C ASP A 104 -4.90 -4.14 -15.93
N TYR A 105 -3.64 -3.88 -15.56
CA TYR A 105 -2.67 -4.91 -15.20
C TYR A 105 -3.17 -5.77 -14.01
N VAL A 106 -3.67 -5.14 -12.95
CA VAL A 106 -4.22 -5.86 -11.78
C VAL A 106 -5.40 -6.74 -12.19
N GLU A 107 -6.31 -6.24 -13.04
CA GLU A 107 -7.43 -7.04 -13.56
C GLU A 107 -6.94 -8.29 -14.31
N ARG A 108 -5.92 -8.17 -15.16
CA ARG A 108 -5.34 -9.32 -15.88
C ARG A 108 -4.73 -10.34 -14.91
N MET A 109 -4.01 -9.89 -13.89
CA MET A 109 -3.44 -10.78 -12.86
C MET A 109 -4.53 -11.50 -12.05
N VAL A 110 -5.59 -10.78 -11.67
CA VAL A 110 -6.75 -11.33 -10.94
C VAL A 110 -7.48 -12.38 -11.78
N SER A 111 -7.69 -12.09 -13.07
CA SER A 111 -8.32 -13.03 -14.00
C SER A 111 -7.48 -14.29 -14.16
N LEU A 112 -6.17 -14.15 -14.36
CA LEU A 112 -5.25 -15.28 -14.50
C LEU A 112 -5.20 -16.12 -13.22
N ALA A 113 -5.10 -15.50 -12.04
CA ALA A 113 -5.12 -16.20 -10.77
C ALA A 113 -6.42 -17.02 -10.58
N GLY A 114 -7.56 -16.47 -11.01
CA GLY A 114 -8.85 -17.18 -11.02
C GLY A 114 -8.85 -18.40 -11.93
N GLN A 115 -8.29 -18.27 -13.15
CA GLN A 115 -8.11 -19.40 -14.08
C GLN A 115 -7.19 -20.49 -13.50
N LYS A 116 -6.18 -20.08 -12.72
CA LYS A 116 -5.25 -20.97 -12.02
C LYS A 116 -5.80 -21.55 -10.72
N GLY A 117 -7.04 -21.21 -10.33
CA GLY A 117 -7.68 -21.80 -9.16
C GLY A 117 -7.26 -21.16 -7.83
N PHE A 118 -6.93 -19.87 -7.81
CA PHE A 118 -6.68 -19.10 -6.59
C PHE A 118 -7.83 -18.17 -6.21
N TYR A 119 -8.22 -18.21 -4.94
CA TYR A 119 -8.97 -17.13 -4.30
C TYR A 119 -8.02 -15.99 -3.90
N LEU A 120 -8.51 -14.76 -3.97
CA LEU A 120 -7.73 -13.54 -3.72
C LEU A 120 -8.40 -12.68 -2.66
N PHE A 121 -7.58 -12.12 -1.78
CA PHE A 121 -7.96 -11.02 -0.91
C PHE A 121 -7.07 -9.84 -1.24
N ILE A 122 -7.68 -8.74 -1.72
CA ILE A 122 -6.93 -7.58 -2.19
C ILE A 122 -6.53 -6.73 -1.00
N ASP A 123 -5.25 -6.39 -0.90
CA ASP A 123 -4.66 -5.69 0.22
C ASP A 123 -4.09 -4.33 -0.22
N PRO A 124 -4.80 -3.22 0.03
CA PRO A 124 -4.23 -1.86 0.01
C PRO A 124 -3.11 -1.71 1.05
N HIS A 125 -1.91 -2.06 0.63
CA HIS A 125 -0.74 -2.19 1.48
C HIS A 125 -0.05 -0.86 1.72
N GLN A 126 0.52 -0.74 2.91
CA GLN A 126 1.49 0.28 3.28
C GLN A 126 2.38 -0.27 4.38
N ASP A 127 3.63 0.18 4.40
CA ASP A 127 4.49 0.17 5.57
C ASP A 127 4.97 1.59 5.81
N VAL A 128 4.84 2.06 7.05
CA VAL A 128 5.29 3.39 7.49
C VAL A 128 4.86 4.53 6.56
N TRP A 129 3.66 4.47 5.99
CA TRP A 129 3.02 5.47 5.11
C TRP A 129 3.45 5.47 3.64
N SER A 130 4.73 5.67 3.30
CA SER A 130 5.19 5.98 1.93
C SER A 130 6.65 5.59 1.71
N ARG A 131 7.10 5.53 0.45
CA ARG A 131 8.53 5.40 0.12
C ARG A 131 9.36 6.54 0.68
N PHE A 132 8.78 7.73 0.75
CA PHE A 132 9.43 8.94 1.26
C PHE A 132 9.53 8.99 2.79
N THR A 133 8.80 8.13 3.49
CA THR A 133 8.90 7.93 4.94
C THR A 133 9.70 6.67 5.29
N GLY A 134 10.29 6.01 4.30
CA GLY A 134 11.15 4.83 4.48
C GLY A 134 10.47 3.48 4.33
N GLY A 135 9.24 3.42 3.81
CA GLY A 135 8.51 2.17 3.52
C GLY A 135 7.80 2.20 2.17
N ASP A 136 6.48 2.03 2.16
CA ASP A 136 5.65 1.99 0.95
C ASP A 136 4.19 2.34 1.26
N GLY A 137 3.37 2.52 0.22
CA GLY A 137 1.92 2.70 0.37
C GLY A 137 1.41 3.95 -0.32
N ALA A 138 1.37 5.07 0.38
CA ALA A 138 0.85 6.35 -0.07
C ALA A 138 1.80 7.05 -1.08
N PRO A 139 1.25 7.68 -2.12
CA PRO A 139 2.04 8.42 -3.10
C PRO A 139 2.70 9.66 -2.47
N GLY A 140 3.84 10.07 -3.05
CA GLY A 140 4.62 11.22 -2.56
C GLY A 140 3.78 12.49 -2.48
N TRP A 141 2.86 12.72 -3.41
CA TRP A 141 2.04 13.93 -3.41
C TRP A 141 1.27 14.11 -2.09
N THR A 142 0.94 13.05 -1.36
CA THR A 142 0.26 13.18 -0.05
C THR A 142 1.06 13.99 0.96
N LEU A 143 2.40 13.92 0.89
CA LEU A 143 3.31 14.71 1.71
C LEU A 143 3.39 16.16 1.21
N GLU A 144 3.46 16.34 -0.11
CA GLU A 144 3.52 17.67 -0.74
C GLU A 144 2.26 18.49 -0.43
N GLU A 145 1.07 17.86 -0.51
CA GLU A 145 -0.22 18.54 -0.26
C GLU A 145 -0.36 19.02 1.19
N VAL A 146 0.27 18.36 2.16
CA VAL A 146 0.30 18.84 3.56
C VAL A 146 1.45 19.83 3.83
N GLY A 147 2.18 20.24 2.79
CA GLY A 147 3.23 21.26 2.85
C GLY A 147 4.64 20.71 3.13
N MET A 148 4.87 19.40 3.06
CA MET A 148 6.20 18.83 3.25
C MET A 148 7.04 18.91 1.97
N ASP A 149 8.28 19.33 2.11
CA ASP A 149 9.28 19.28 1.03
C ASP A 149 9.99 17.92 1.06
N ILE A 150 9.60 17.03 0.14
CA ILE A 150 10.13 15.66 0.07
C ILE A 150 11.64 15.64 -0.12
N SER A 151 12.20 16.62 -0.84
CA SER A 151 13.65 16.68 -1.11
C SER A 151 14.47 16.94 0.16
N LYS A 152 13.85 17.48 1.20
CA LYS A 152 14.48 17.79 2.49
C LYS A 152 14.30 16.71 3.56
N ILE A 153 13.49 15.68 3.31
CA ILE A 153 13.23 14.62 4.31
C ILE A 153 14.54 13.90 4.68
N ARG A 154 15.42 13.68 3.69
CA ARG A 154 16.73 13.05 3.89
C ARG A 154 17.58 13.78 4.93
N ASP A 155 17.75 15.08 4.75
CA ASP A 155 18.73 15.88 5.50
C ASP A 155 18.16 16.43 6.82
N SER A 156 16.91 16.10 7.14
CA SER A 156 16.21 16.60 8.32
C SER A 156 16.07 15.56 9.44
N GLU A 157 16.57 14.33 9.25
CA GLU A 157 16.39 13.20 10.18
C GLU A 157 14.92 12.85 10.50
N THR A 158 13.99 13.41 9.74
CA THR A 158 12.53 13.28 9.94
C THR A 158 11.98 11.96 9.43
N ALA A 159 12.77 11.18 8.69
CA ALA A 159 12.56 9.77 8.36
C ALA A 159 13.89 9.06 8.05
N ILE A 160 13.91 7.74 8.22
CA ILE A 160 14.99 6.83 7.85
C ILE A 160 14.62 6.23 6.49
N VAL A 161 15.09 6.86 5.41
CA VAL A 161 14.76 6.44 4.05
C VAL A 161 15.81 5.49 3.52
N HIS A 162 15.44 4.23 3.27
CA HIS A 162 16.36 3.16 2.87
C HIS A 162 17.18 3.51 1.61
N HIS A 163 16.54 4.14 0.62
CA HIS A 163 17.15 4.51 -0.67
C HIS A 163 18.41 5.38 -0.55
N HIS A 164 18.59 6.10 0.56
CA HIS A 164 19.71 7.03 0.75
C HIS A 164 20.78 6.52 1.72
N GLN A 165 20.59 5.38 2.38
CA GLN A 165 21.51 4.89 3.41
C GLN A 165 22.52 3.87 2.91
N GLY A 166 22.31 3.29 1.72
CA GLY A 166 23.22 2.33 1.11
C GLY A 166 23.64 1.21 2.09
N ARG A 167 24.95 0.95 2.19
CA ARG A 167 25.51 -0.10 3.08
C ARG A 167 25.43 0.24 4.57
N HIS A 168 25.14 1.50 4.93
CA HIS A 168 25.05 1.94 6.32
C HIS A 168 23.65 1.78 6.93
N TYR A 169 22.68 1.30 6.14
CA TYR A 169 21.33 1.05 6.61
C TYR A 169 21.31 -0.04 7.69
N ARG A 170 20.97 0.34 8.93
CA ARG A 170 20.88 -0.63 10.02
C ARG A 170 19.69 -1.55 9.79
N ARG A 171 19.94 -2.86 9.80
CA ARG A 171 18.90 -3.89 9.62
C ARG A 171 17.75 -3.67 10.62
N MET A 172 16.51 -3.85 10.14
CA MET A 172 15.27 -3.66 10.93
C MET A 172 15.10 -2.26 11.54
N SER A 173 15.67 -1.21 10.94
CA SER A 173 15.45 0.17 11.39
C SER A 173 14.17 0.82 10.84
N TRP A 174 13.62 0.34 9.71
CA TRP A 174 12.41 0.93 9.10
C TRP A 174 11.22 1.10 10.06
N PRO A 175 10.91 0.18 11.01
CA PRO A 175 9.73 0.37 11.87
C PRO A 175 9.87 1.57 12.81
N LEU A 176 11.11 2.04 13.04
CA LEU A 176 11.36 3.26 13.81
C LEU A 176 10.75 4.48 13.13
N ASN A 177 10.47 4.43 11.82
CA ASN A 177 9.78 5.51 11.13
C ASN A 177 8.36 5.75 11.65
N TYR A 178 7.67 4.76 12.25
CA TYR A 178 6.38 5.00 12.93
C TYR A 178 6.50 5.98 14.11
N GLN A 179 7.71 6.24 14.60
CA GLN A 179 8.03 7.22 15.65
C GLN A 179 8.74 8.47 15.11
N LYS A 180 8.93 8.57 13.79
CA LYS A 180 9.57 9.72 13.15
C LYS A 180 8.52 10.73 12.67
N TYR A 181 8.95 11.98 12.55
CA TYR A 181 8.07 13.12 12.32
C TYR A 181 7.13 12.94 11.12
N VAL A 182 7.66 12.57 9.94
CA VAL A 182 6.87 12.53 8.70
C VAL A 182 5.75 11.49 8.80
N CYS A 183 6.09 10.22 9.07
CA CYS A 183 5.11 9.13 9.15
C CYS A 183 4.11 9.35 10.28
N GLY A 184 4.57 9.70 11.49
CA GLY A 184 3.67 9.96 12.61
C GLY A 184 2.69 11.11 12.33
N THR A 185 3.14 12.18 11.68
CA THR A 185 2.30 13.31 11.29
C THR A 185 1.24 12.89 10.27
N MET A 186 1.62 12.16 9.23
CA MET A 186 0.67 11.74 8.19
C MET A 186 -0.44 10.85 8.75
N PHE A 187 -0.12 9.87 9.60
CA PHE A 187 -1.15 9.06 10.24
C PHE A 187 -2.05 9.87 11.18
N SER A 188 -1.48 10.85 11.89
CA SER A 188 -2.27 11.73 12.77
C SER A 188 -3.24 12.61 11.97
N LEU A 189 -2.80 13.16 10.85
CA LEU A 189 -3.65 13.91 9.93
C LEU A 189 -4.72 13.00 9.30
N PHE A 190 -4.34 11.80 8.87
CA PHE A 190 -5.25 10.86 8.21
C PHE A 190 -6.38 10.37 9.12
N PHE A 191 -6.12 10.13 10.42
CA PHE A 191 -7.14 9.62 11.33
C PHE A 191 -7.79 10.68 12.23
N GLY A 192 -7.09 11.77 12.52
CA GLY A 192 -7.54 12.79 13.49
C GLY A 192 -7.27 14.24 13.06
N GLY A 193 -7.04 14.50 11.78
CA GLY A 193 -6.74 15.83 11.27
C GLY A 193 -7.80 16.89 11.60
N ARG A 194 -9.08 16.54 11.72
CA ARG A 194 -10.12 17.51 12.13
C ARG A 194 -9.97 17.96 13.58
N GLU A 195 -9.58 17.05 14.46
CA GLU A 195 -9.44 17.30 15.89
C GLU A 195 -8.11 18.00 16.18
N PHE A 196 -7.01 17.41 15.70
CA PHE A 196 -5.66 17.84 16.08
C PHE A 196 -5.06 18.90 15.15
N ALA A 197 -5.64 19.09 13.95
CA ALA A 197 -5.14 20.03 12.96
C ALA A 197 -6.29 20.68 12.13
N PRO A 198 -7.31 21.29 12.77
CA PRO A 198 -8.53 21.78 12.09
C PRO A 198 -8.25 22.80 10.98
N ASN A 199 -7.15 23.54 11.10
CA ASN A 199 -6.74 24.58 10.15
C ASN A 199 -5.85 24.05 9.01
N THR A 200 -5.38 22.81 9.07
CA THR A 200 -4.64 22.20 7.96
C THR A 200 -5.61 21.81 6.87
N LYS A 201 -5.66 22.63 5.81
CA LYS A 201 -6.58 22.48 4.70
C LYS A 201 -5.83 22.33 3.38
N ILE A 202 -6.33 21.42 2.54
CA ILE A 202 -5.87 21.15 1.18
C ILE A 202 -7.06 21.44 0.28
N ASP A 203 -6.91 22.38 -0.66
CA ASP A 203 -8.02 22.86 -1.51
C ASP A 203 -9.29 23.23 -0.73
N GLY A 204 -9.11 23.89 0.43
CA GLY A 204 -10.21 24.32 1.31
C GLY A 204 -10.84 23.22 2.16
N LYS A 205 -10.42 21.95 2.00
CA LYS A 205 -10.91 20.79 2.76
C LYS A 205 -9.93 20.39 3.86
N ASN A 206 -10.40 19.94 5.03
CA ASN A 206 -9.49 19.46 6.09
C ASN A 206 -8.63 18.29 5.58
N ALA A 207 -7.36 18.24 5.99
CA ALA A 207 -6.41 17.22 5.55
C ALA A 207 -6.89 15.78 5.79
N GLN A 208 -7.59 15.51 6.90
CA GLN A 208 -8.20 14.21 7.16
C GLN A 208 -9.15 13.81 6.03
N ASP A 209 -10.15 14.65 5.78
CA ASP A 209 -11.20 14.35 4.81
C ASP A 209 -10.61 14.33 3.39
N PHE A 210 -9.65 15.19 3.07
CA PHE A 210 -8.98 15.19 1.77
C PHE A 210 -8.23 13.87 1.54
N LEU A 211 -7.36 13.48 2.46
CA LEU A 211 -6.55 12.26 2.33
C LEU A 211 -7.42 11.00 2.34
N GLN A 212 -8.42 10.92 3.21
CA GLN A 212 -9.35 9.79 3.27
C GLN A 212 -10.16 9.66 1.98
N ASP A 213 -10.74 10.74 1.46
CA ASP A 213 -11.50 10.68 0.21
C ASP A 213 -10.63 10.24 -0.97
N ARG A 214 -9.41 10.79 -1.10
CA ARG A 214 -8.51 10.39 -2.20
C ARG A 214 -8.12 8.93 -2.10
N TYR A 215 -7.75 8.46 -0.90
CA TYR A 215 -7.42 7.06 -0.65
C TYR A 215 -8.60 6.13 -0.97
N ILE A 216 -9.79 6.43 -0.44
CA ILE A 216 -11.01 5.64 -0.66
C ILE A 216 -11.38 5.63 -2.15
N ASP A 217 -11.36 6.78 -2.82
CA ASP A 217 -11.68 6.86 -4.25
C ASP A 217 -10.71 6.04 -5.10
N SER A 218 -9.42 6.05 -4.75
CA SER A 218 -8.37 5.27 -5.40
C SER A 218 -8.60 3.78 -5.23
N VAL A 219 -8.79 3.30 -4.00
CA VAL A 219 -9.11 1.88 -3.71
C VAL A 219 -10.40 1.46 -4.41
N LEU A 220 -11.42 2.34 -4.46
CA LEU A 220 -12.67 2.07 -5.17
C LEU A 220 -12.50 1.90 -6.68
N LYS A 221 -11.44 2.43 -7.31
CA LYS A 221 -11.14 2.12 -8.73
C LYS A 221 -10.84 0.64 -8.91
N ILE A 222 -10.05 0.07 -8.01
CA ILE A 222 -9.72 -1.36 -8.00
C ILE A 222 -10.97 -2.18 -7.65
N VAL A 223 -11.70 -1.83 -6.58
CA VAL A 223 -12.92 -2.56 -6.16
C VAL A 223 -13.93 -2.63 -7.30
N ARG A 224 -14.22 -1.51 -7.97
CA ARG A 224 -15.18 -1.47 -9.08
C ARG A 224 -14.76 -2.33 -10.26
N LYS A 225 -13.46 -2.39 -10.55
CA LYS A 225 -12.88 -3.23 -11.62
C LYS A 225 -12.96 -4.72 -11.27
N LEU A 226 -12.72 -5.07 -10.01
CA LEU A 226 -12.52 -6.46 -9.58
C LEU A 226 -13.76 -7.14 -8.99
N LYS A 227 -14.78 -6.41 -8.53
CA LYS A 227 -15.96 -7.00 -7.84
C LYS A 227 -16.75 -8.03 -8.65
N LYS A 228 -16.57 -8.07 -9.98
CA LYS A 228 -17.22 -9.05 -10.87
C LYS A 228 -16.56 -10.44 -10.83
N TYR A 229 -15.35 -10.55 -10.27
CA TYR A 229 -14.59 -11.79 -10.23
C TYR A 229 -14.91 -12.58 -8.97
N LYS A 230 -15.53 -13.76 -9.12
CA LYS A 230 -15.88 -14.67 -8.01
C LYS A 230 -14.68 -15.13 -7.18
N ASN A 231 -13.49 -15.12 -7.78
CA ASN A 231 -12.26 -15.48 -7.09
C ASN A 231 -11.71 -14.36 -6.20
N VAL A 232 -12.27 -13.14 -6.26
CA VAL A 232 -11.95 -12.06 -5.33
C VAL A 232 -12.95 -12.13 -4.18
N ILE A 233 -12.48 -12.59 -3.02
CA ILE A 233 -13.35 -12.91 -1.87
C ILE A 233 -13.42 -11.78 -0.84
N GLY A 234 -12.63 -10.72 -1.04
CA GLY A 234 -12.64 -9.56 -0.15
C GLY A 234 -11.56 -8.54 -0.50
N PHE A 235 -11.68 -7.40 0.18
CA PHE A 235 -10.77 -6.26 0.12
C PHE A 235 -10.45 -5.85 1.55
N ASP A 236 -9.16 -5.72 1.86
CA ASP A 236 -8.69 -5.11 3.11
C ASP A 236 -9.00 -3.60 3.09
N THR A 237 -9.06 -2.99 4.27
CA THR A 237 -9.34 -1.55 4.38
C THR A 237 -8.09 -0.70 4.32
N LEU A 238 -7.03 -1.11 5.02
CA LEU A 238 -5.68 -0.54 5.02
C LEU A 238 -4.76 -1.48 5.82
N ASN A 239 -3.62 -1.86 5.26
CA ASN A 239 -2.66 -2.70 5.98
C ASN A 239 -2.12 -1.99 7.24
N GLU A 240 -2.13 -2.68 8.39
CA GLU A 240 -1.47 -2.28 9.65
C GLU A 240 -1.56 -0.78 10.00
N PRO A 241 -2.76 -0.21 10.18
CA PRO A 241 -2.92 1.22 10.43
C PRO A 241 -2.22 1.64 11.72
N SER A 242 -1.39 2.69 11.64
CA SER A 242 -0.76 3.30 12.80
C SER A 242 -1.65 4.42 13.37
N PRO A 243 -1.73 4.58 14.70
CA PRO A 243 -2.41 5.72 15.30
C PRO A 243 -1.64 7.05 15.12
N GLY A 244 -0.43 7.02 14.56
CA GLY A 244 0.43 8.19 14.47
C GLY A 244 0.82 8.69 15.86
N TRP A 245 0.42 9.91 16.20
CA TRP A 245 0.60 10.55 17.51
C TRP A 245 -0.64 10.51 18.39
N ILE A 246 -1.78 10.03 17.87
CA ILE A 246 -3.03 9.96 18.61
C ILE A 246 -2.85 9.01 19.80
N SER A 247 -3.27 9.46 20.98
CA SER A 247 -3.16 8.72 22.26
C SER A 247 -1.73 8.39 22.70
N LYS A 248 -0.69 8.94 22.08
CA LYS A 248 0.68 8.83 22.62
C LYS A 248 0.83 9.77 23.81
N LYS A 249 1.25 9.20 24.95
CA LYS A 249 1.66 10.00 26.10
C LYS A 249 2.89 10.80 25.70
N ILE A 250 2.81 12.12 25.84
CA ILE A 250 4.02 12.94 25.91
C ILE A 250 4.74 12.44 27.17
N TRP A 251 6.04 12.17 27.06
CA TRP A 251 6.85 11.88 28.25
C TRP A 251 6.75 13.09 29.17
N GLU A 252 5.86 13.02 30.15
CA GLU A 252 5.92 13.87 31.32
C GLU A 252 7.19 13.43 32.04
N ASN A 253 8.26 14.22 31.90
CA ASN A 253 9.36 14.16 32.84
C ASN A 253 8.72 14.23 34.23
N SER A 254 8.75 13.12 34.96
CA SER A 254 8.76 13.14 36.41
C SER A 254 9.99 13.95 36.80
N ARG A 255 9.84 15.28 36.84
CA ARG A 255 10.83 16.21 37.34
C ARG A 255 10.92 16.00 38.84
N GLY A 256 12.16 15.77 39.31
CA GLY A 256 12.68 16.24 40.60
C GLY A 256 12.11 15.59 41.84
#